data_AF-A0A1Q3UD90-F1
#
_entry.id   AF-A0A1Q3UD90-F1
#
_cell.length_a   1.000
_cell.length_b   1.000
_cell.length_c   1.000
_cell.angle_alpha   90.00
_cell.angle_beta   90.00
_cell.angle_gamma   90.00
#
_symmetry.space_group_name_H-M   'P 1'
#
loop_
_entity.id
_entity.type
_entity.pdbx_description
1 polymer ?
#
loop_
_entity_poly.entity_id
_entity_poly.type
_entity_poly.pdbx_seq_one_letter_code
_entity_poly.pdbx_strand_id
1 'polypeptide(L)'
;MEAACIDYKDTGFFSQTVIDYLEDVPELRSFYGYRPTLQGFAEFFDNKKVVANRPLLAQVLTEQYFGKGVDFPQLQSQEFVKAQIELLKNDNTFTITTGHQLNIFTGPLYFIYKIVTAIKLCRQLKEAFPDKDFVPVYWMASEDHDFAEINYTNIGGKKVHWWYEAAGATGRINPDTMRQAINQYKGVLGIDGHSSELGEMVETAYTKFDKLADATRYLVNALFARYGLVIIDADDRRLKAEFAPIIERDIIEQNSFKNISEANSKLQQLGVHIQVNPREINFFYLKDQLRERIVFENGRYEVMNTDITFTEDELKQEIQAAPERFSPNVVMRPLYQECILPNAAYIGGGAEVVYWLELKSNFDFYGIDFPVLILRNSGLVVRKETAAKIKSMELSPAMLFKSTDEIKNDWVKKHSNHDLSLTEEWREFERTFEKIKLASHKIDPTLPPSAAAIQARLKHAVDNFQKKLVKAEKRNYQTRLEQIEHIKEDLFPKNSLQERNENFGLSYVKWGQLFIDELIRNFEPLDFKFTVLTE
;
A
#
# COMPACT_ATOMS: atom_id res chain seq x y z
N MET A 1 -21.13 1.32 -10.37
CA MET A 1 -20.41 2.60 -10.21
C MET A 1 -19.75 2.95 -11.53
N GLU A 2 -19.63 4.23 -11.86
CA GLU A 2 -18.87 4.69 -13.01
C GLU A 2 -17.40 4.88 -12.61
N ALA A 3 -16.48 4.35 -13.41
CA ALA A 3 -15.04 4.46 -13.17
C ALA A 3 -14.40 5.48 -14.12
N ALA A 4 -13.56 6.36 -13.56
CA ALA A 4 -12.66 7.22 -14.31
C ALA A 4 -11.22 6.95 -13.87
N CYS A 5 -10.29 6.91 -14.83
CA CYS A 5 -8.90 6.58 -14.57
C CYS A 5 -8.00 7.81 -14.74
N ILE A 6 -7.01 7.94 -13.87
CA ILE A 6 -6.02 9.04 -13.88
C ILE A 6 -4.63 8.43 -13.75
N ASP A 7 -3.67 8.96 -14.50
CA ASP A 7 -2.28 8.57 -14.33
C ASP A 7 -1.78 8.87 -12.93
N TYR A 8 -1.05 7.95 -12.30
CA TYR A 8 -0.54 8.18 -10.94
C TYR A 8 0.31 9.45 -10.83
N LYS A 9 1.09 9.78 -11.87
CA LYS A 9 1.90 11.01 -11.92
C LYS A 9 1.06 12.29 -11.86
N ASP A 10 -0.16 12.25 -12.40
CA ASP A 10 -1.06 13.42 -12.43
C ASP A 10 -1.81 13.60 -11.11
N THR A 11 -1.74 12.61 -10.20
CA THR A 11 -2.40 12.71 -8.88
C THR A 11 -1.60 13.53 -7.87
N GLY A 12 -0.27 13.62 -8.02
CA GLY A 12 0.60 14.30 -7.05
C GLY A 12 0.78 13.58 -5.69
N PHE A 13 0.29 12.34 -5.52
CA PHE A 13 0.34 11.61 -4.24
C PHE A 13 1.36 10.48 -4.17
N PHE A 14 2.12 10.24 -5.24
CA PHE A 14 3.09 9.15 -5.34
C PHE A 14 4.50 9.71 -5.48
N SER A 15 5.48 9.02 -4.88
CA SER A 15 6.88 9.45 -4.99
C SER A 15 7.39 9.28 -6.43
N GLN A 16 8.36 10.11 -6.80
CA GLN A 16 8.96 10.05 -8.14
C GLN A 16 9.49 8.66 -8.47
N THR A 17 10.17 7.99 -7.53
CA THR A 17 10.70 6.63 -7.74
C THR A 17 9.62 5.60 -8.09
N VAL A 18 8.43 5.68 -7.49
CA VAL A 18 7.33 4.78 -7.87
C VAL A 18 6.89 5.09 -9.30
N ILE A 19 6.78 6.37 -9.66
CA ILE A 19 6.45 6.78 -11.03
C ILE A 19 7.51 6.28 -12.02
N ASP A 20 8.79 6.45 -11.71
CA ASP A 20 9.90 5.98 -12.54
C ASP A 20 9.86 4.45 -12.73
N TYR A 21 9.51 3.70 -11.69
CA TYR A 21 9.31 2.25 -11.79
C TYR A 21 8.14 1.90 -12.72
N LEU A 22 7.02 2.63 -12.64
CA LEU A 22 5.86 2.40 -13.49
C LEU A 22 6.13 2.76 -14.96
N GLU A 23 6.86 3.85 -15.21
CA GLU A 23 7.23 4.32 -16.55
C GLU A 23 8.42 3.55 -17.18
N ASP A 24 8.91 2.51 -16.49
CA ASP A 24 10.01 1.65 -16.95
C ASP A 24 11.30 2.42 -17.25
N VAL A 25 11.66 3.31 -16.33
CA VAL A 25 12.90 4.09 -16.42
C VAL A 25 14.12 3.14 -16.39
N PRO A 26 15.00 3.16 -17.42
CA PRO A 26 16.09 2.19 -17.58
C PRO A 26 17.03 2.06 -16.38
N GLU A 27 17.23 3.16 -15.66
CA GLU A 27 18.10 3.28 -14.49
C GLU A 27 17.67 2.35 -13.35
N LEU A 28 16.38 2.03 -13.23
CA LEU A 28 15.85 1.14 -12.19
C LEU A 28 15.88 -0.35 -12.59
N ARG A 29 16.21 -0.68 -13.86
CA ARG A 29 16.02 -2.03 -14.42
C ARG A 29 16.76 -3.12 -13.65
N SER A 30 17.94 -2.81 -13.11
CA SER A 30 18.77 -3.76 -12.36
C SER A 30 18.25 -4.08 -10.96
N PHE A 31 17.25 -3.34 -10.47
CA PHE A 31 16.72 -3.47 -9.10
C PHE A 31 15.39 -4.24 -9.02
N TYR A 32 14.87 -4.76 -10.13
CA TYR A 32 13.76 -5.72 -10.11
C TYR A 32 13.92 -6.82 -11.17
N GLY A 33 13.13 -7.89 -11.06
CA GLY A 33 13.18 -9.05 -11.94
C GLY A 33 12.53 -8.82 -13.31
N TYR A 34 11.20 -8.97 -13.37
CA TYR A 34 10.42 -8.86 -14.60
C TYR A 34 9.46 -7.67 -14.55
N ARG A 35 9.06 -7.18 -15.72
CA ARG A 35 8.05 -6.12 -15.81
C ARG A 35 6.66 -6.67 -15.49
N PRO A 36 5.81 -5.87 -14.84
CA PRO A 36 4.41 -6.23 -14.59
C PRO A 36 3.56 -6.04 -15.85
N THR A 37 3.84 -6.84 -16.87
CA THR A 37 3.08 -6.93 -18.14
C THR A 37 2.80 -8.39 -18.44
N LEU A 38 1.81 -8.69 -19.29
CA LEU A 38 1.55 -10.08 -19.69
C LEU A 38 2.79 -10.75 -20.30
N GLN A 39 3.57 -10.02 -21.09
CA GLN A 39 4.84 -10.54 -21.60
C GLN A 39 5.85 -10.81 -20.47
N GLY A 40 6.01 -9.88 -19.52
CA GLY A 40 6.92 -10.08 -18.40
C GLY A 40 6.51 -11.26 -17.51
N PHE A 41 5.21 -11.51 -17.35
CA PHE A 41 4.71 -12.71 -16.68
C PHE A 41 4.99 -14.00 -17.46
N ALA A 42 4.83 -13.99 -18.79
CA ALA A 42 5.18 -15.14 -19.62
C ALA A 42 6.67 -15.50 -19.44
N GLU A 43 7.56 -14.52 -19.56
CA GLU A 43 9.00 -14.69 -19.34
C GLU A 43 9.32 -15.15 -17.90
N PHE A 44 8.61 -14.61 -16.90
CA PHE A 44 8.74 -15.06 -15.52
C PHE A 44 8.38 -16.54 -15.37
N PHE A 45 7.25 -17.00 -15.90
CA PHE A 45 6.81 -18.38 -15.74
C PHE A 45 7.70 -19.38 -16.46
N ASP A 46 8.32 -19.00 -17.58
CA ASP A 46 9.29 -19.85 -18.30
C ASP A 46 10.56 -20.12 -17.47
N ASN A 47 10.88 -19.23 -16.52
CA ASN A 47 12.12 -19.28 -15.75
C ASN A 47 11.91 -19.54 -14.24
N LYS A 48 10.68 -19.44 -13.74
CA LYS A 48 10.37 -19.50 -12.30
C LYS A 48 10.73 -20.86 -11.71
N LYS A 49 11.61 -20.83 -10.71
CA LYS A 49 11.95 -21.93 -9.81
C LYS A 49 11.16 -21.77 -8.52
N VAL A 50 10.31 -22.75 -8.24
CA VAL A 50 9.57 -22.84 -6.97
C VAL A 50 10.37 -23.69 -6.01
N VAL A 51 10.83 -23.07 -4.92
CA VAL A 51 11.50 -23.77 -3.80
C VAL A 51 10.53 -24.18 -2.69
N ALA A 52 9.32 -23.61 -2.70
CA ALA A 52 8.33 -23.82 -1.67
C ALA A 52 7.90 -25.29 -1.55
N ASN A 53 7.87 -25.79 -0.32
CA ASN A 53 7.32 -27.09 0.02
C ASN A 53 5.78 -27.05 -0.05
N ARG A 54 5.23 -27.26 -1.25
CA ARG A 54 3.79 -27.16 -1.53
C ARG A 54 2.91 -28.06 -0.64
N PRO A 55 3.26 -29.35 -0.41
CA PRO A 55 2.48 -30.20 0.50
C PRO A 55 2.44 -29.66 1.94
N LEU A 56 3.58 -29.19 2.46
CA LEU A 56 3.65 -28.61 3.80
C LEU A 56 2.84 -27.31 3.88
N LEU A 57 2.97 -26.41 2.91
CA LEU A 57 2.19 -25.18 2.83
C LEU A 57 0.69 -25.48 2.88
N ALA A 58 0.21 -26.40 2.03
CA ALA A 58 -1.20 -26.76 1.99
C ALA A 58 -1.67 -27.41 3.30
N GLN A 59 -0.82 -28.22 3.95
CA GLN A 59 -1.11 -28.80 5.26
C GLN A 59 -1.28 -27.71 6.33
N VAL A 60 -0.31 -26.79 6.45
CA VAL A 60 -0.35 -25.71 7.45
C VAL A 60 -1.59 -24.84 7.25
N LEU A 61 -1.89 -24.45 6.01
CA LEU A 61 -3.10 -23.68 5.68
C LEU A 61 -4.37 -24.44 6.04
N THR A 62 -4.45 -25.73 5.71
CA THR A 62 -5.61 -26.56 6.06
C THR A 62 -5.82 -26.61 7.57
N GLU A 63 -4.75 -26.75 8.36
CA GLU A 63 -4.83 -26.75 9.82
C GLU A 63 -5.21 -25.37 10.39
N GLN A 64 -4.68 -24.29 9.81
CA GLN A 64 -5.05 -22.92 10.21
C GLN A 64 -6.54 -22.64 10.00
N TYR A 65 -7.14 -23.13 8.92
CA TYR A 65 -8.55 -22.92 8.63
C TYR A 65 -9.49 -23.93 9.29
N PHE A 66 -9.06 -25.19 9.41
CA PHE A 66 -9.95 -26.33 9.67
C PHE A 66 -9.43 -27.28 10.78
N GLY A 67 -8.38 -26.91 11.50
CA GLY A 67 -7.79 -27.72 12.57
C GLY A 67 -8.71 -27.94 13.76
N LYS A 68 -8.54 -29.07 14.46
CA LYS A 68 -9.30 -29.40 15.68
C LYS A 68 -8.99 -28.39 16.79
N GLY A 69 -10.02 -27.80 17.39
CA GLY A 69 -9.90 -26.79 18.46
C GLY A 69 -9.99 -25.35 17.98
N VAL A 70 -10.00 -25.12 16.66
CA VAL A 70 -10.42 -23.84 16.09
C VAL A 70 -11.93 -23.93 15.94
N ASP A 71 -12.70 -23.33 16.86
CA ASP A 71 -14.14 -23.08 16.69
C ASP A 71 -14.32 -21.97 15.65
N PHE A 72 -13.83 -22.20 14.43
CA PHE A 72 -13.95 -21.27 13.33
C PHE A 72 -15.42 -21.26 12.90
N PRO A 73 -16.14 -20.13 13.03
CA PRO A 73 -17.55 -20.09 12.65
C PRO A 73 -17.69 -20.51 11.19
N GLN A 74 -18.62 -21.42 10.90
CA GLN A 74 -18.82 -21.94 9.55
C GLN A 74 -19.26 -20.81 8.62
N LEU A 75 -18.42 -20.53 7.62
CA LEU A 75 -18.73 -19.61 6.54
C LEU A 75 -19.17 -20.41 5.31
N GLN A 76 -20.21 -19.94 4.61
CA GLN A 76 -20.74 -20.62 3.42
C GLN A 76 -19.69 -20.86 2.32
N SER A 77 -18.65 -20.03 2.26
CA SER A 77 -17.58 -20.10 1.26
C SER A 77 -16.34 -20.92 1.69
N GLN A 78 -16.42 -21.67 2.79
CA GLN A 78 -15.28 -22.47 3.29
C GLN A 78 -14.79 -23.53 2.29
N GLU A 79 -15.71 -24.20 1.59
CA GLU A 79 -15.33 -25.19 0.57
C GLU A 79 -14.56 -24.57 -0.59
N PHE A 80 -14.85 -23.30 -0.93
CA PHE A 80 -14.10 -22.62 -1.99
C PHE A 80 -12.66 -22.34 -1.57
N VAL A 81 -12.45 -21.85 -0.35
CA VAL A 81 -11.09 -21.63 0.19
C VAL A 81 -10.32 -22.95 0.30
N LYS A 82 -10.99 -24.03 0.74
CA LYS A 82 -10.39 -25.36 0.78
C LYS A 82 -9.94 -25.83 -0.61
N ALA A 83 -10.74 -25.61 -1.65
CA ALA A 83 -10.35 -25.92 -3.02
C ALA A 83 -9.12 -25.10 -3.47
N GLN A 84 -9.02 -23.82 -3.09
CA GLN A 84 -7.84 -23.00 -3.38
C GLN A 84 -6.58 -23.52 -2.67
N ILE A 85 -6.69 -23.93 -1.41
CA ILE A 85 -5.58 -24.54 -0.66
C ILE A 85 -5.13 -25.85 -1.33
N GLU A 86 -6.05 -26.66 -1.82
CA GLU A 86 -5.72 -27.89 -2.55
C GLU A 86 -5.00 -27.60 -3.87
N LEU A 87 -5.38 -26.56 -4.61
CA LEU A 87 -4.69 -26.15 -5.85
C LEU A 87 -3.20 -25.85 -5.61
N LEU A 88 -2.83 -25.30 -4.45
CA LEU A 88 -1.44 -24.95 -4.14
C LEU A 88 -0.48 -26.15 -4.19
N LYS A 89 -1.00 -27.38 -4.09
CA LYS A 89 -0.22 -28.62 -4.23
C LYS A 89 0.27 -28.86 -5.66
N ASN A 90 -0.37 -28.28 -6.66
CA ASN A 90 -0.05 -28.50 -8.07
C ASN A 90 1.12 -27.62 -8.53
N ASP A 91 2.00 -28.17 -9.37
CA ASP A 91 3.20 -27.47 -9.85
C ASP A 91 2.91 -26.26 -10.72
N ASN A 92 1.79 -26.27 -11.46
CA ASN A 92 1.33 -25.19 -12.33
C ASN A 92 0.52 -24.10 -11.58
N THR A 93 0.42 -24.18 -10.25
CA THR A 93 -0.31 -23.20 -9.44
C THR A 93 0.65 -22.21 -8.80
N PHE A 94 0.37 -20.91 -8.94
CA PHE A 94 1.16 -19.82 -8.39
C PHE A 94 0.32 -18.95 -7.44
N THR A 95 0.97 -18.29 -6.50
CA THR A 95 0.30 -17.30 -5.64
C THR A 95 0.48 -15.89 -6.17
N ILE A 96 -0.49 -15.03 -5.90
CA ILE A 96 -0.37 -13.57 -6.01
C ILE A 96 -0.56 -13.02 -4.61
N THR A 97 0.52 -12.53 -4.01
CA THR A 97 0.54 -12.22 -2.59
C THR A 97 0.44 -10.73 -2.35
N THR A 98 -0.40 -10.33 -1.41
CA THR A 98 -0.29 -9.03 -0.74
C THR A 98 -0.19 -9.27 0.76
N GLY A 99 0.25 -8.27 1.51
CA GLY A 99 0.33 -8.39 2.96
C GLY A 99 0.03 -7.07 3.65
N HIS A 100 -0.40 -7.18 4.90
CA HIS A 100 -0.53 -6.03 5.78
C HIS A 100 -0.50 -6.44 7.26
N GLN A 101 -0.36 -5.45 8.12
CA GLN A 101 -0.49 -5.61 9.56
C GLN A 101 -1.93 -5.96 9.95
N LEU A 102 -2.10 -6.45 11.18
CA LEU A 102 -3.38 -6.92 11.71
C LEU A 102 -4.21 -5.72 12.23
N ASN A 103 -4.41 -4.70 11.38
CA ASN A 103 -5.18 -3.51 11.74
C ASN A 103 -6.59 -3.90 12.21
N ILE A 104 -7.03 -3.36 13.35
CA ILE A 104 -8.39 -3.60 13.82
C ILE A 104 -9.41 -3.09 12.80
N PHE A 105 -10.49 -3.86 12.61
CA PHE A 105 -11.55 -3.55 11.65
C PHE A 105 -11.03 -3.32 10.22
N THR A 106 -9.95 -4.00 9.85
CA THR A 106 -9.19 -3.86 8.58
C THR A 106 -8.47 -2.52 8.39
N GLY A 107 -8.47 -1.62 9.38
CA GLY A 107 -7.78 -0.34 9.29
C GLY A 107 -8.21 0.52 8.09
N PRO A 108 -7.27 1.15 7.36
CA PRO A 108 -7.58 2.03 6.24
C PRO A 108 -8.06 1.25 4.99
N LEU A 109 -8.87 1.90 4.17
CA LEU A 109 -9.46 1.40 2.93
C LEU A 109 -8.47 0.69 2.00
N TYR A 110 -7.21 1.15 1.93
CA TYR A 110 -6.22 0.50 1.08
C TYR A 110 -5.92 -0.95 1.47
N PHE A 111 -6.23 -1.38 2.69
CA PHE A 111 -6.19 -2.78 3.10
C PHE A 111 -7.06 -3.64 2.16
N ILE A 112 -8.30 -3.20 1.93
CA ILE A 112 -9.24 -3.84 1.01
C ILE A 112 -8.69 -3.78 -0.42
N TYR A 113 -8.12 -2.65 -0.83
CA TYR A 113 -7.65 -2.46 -2.21
C TYR A 113 -6.45 -3.34 -2.56
N LYS A 114 -5.54 -3.57 -1.61
CA LYS A 114 -4.44 -4.55 -1.74
C LYS A 114 -4.99 -5.93 -2.10
N ILE A 115 -5.96 -6.41 -1.33
CA ILE A 115 -6.58 -7.73 -1.53
C ILE A 115 -7.35 -7.80 -2.85
N VAL A 116 -8.16 -6.77 -3.16
CA VAL A 116 -8.88 -6.68 -4.43
C VAL A 116 -7.93 -6.73 -5.62
N THR A 117 -6.80 -6.02 -5.55
CA THR A 117 -5.79 -6.03 -6.62
C THR A 117 -5.25 -7.45 -6.83
N ALA A 118 -4.91 -8.18 -5.76
CA ALA A 118 -4.44 -9.56 -5.86
C ALA A 118 -5.49 -10.47 -6.52
N ILE A 119 -6.75 -10.38 -6.09
CA ILE A 119 -7.87 -11.16 -6.65
C ILE A 119 -8.06 -10.84 -8.15
N LYS A 120 -8.08 -9.56 -8.52
CA LYS A 120 -8.24 -9.14 -9.91
C LYS A 120 -7.08 -9.61 -10.78
N LEU A 121 -5.84 -9.51 -10.29
CA LEU A 121 -4.67 -9.97 -11.02
C LEU A 121 -4.71 -11.49 -11.23
N CYS A 122 -5.10 -12.28 -10.23
CA CYS A 122 -5.29 -13.73 -10.41
C CYS A 122 -6.27 -14.03 -11.56
N ARG A 123 -7.37 -13.28 -11.67
CA ARG A 123 -8.35 -13.47 -12.75
C ARG A 123 -7.77 -13.13 -14.12
N GLN A 124 -7.08 -11.99 -14.24
CA GLN A 124 -6.43 -11.58 -15.49
C GLN A 124 -5.35 -12.57 -15.94
N LEU A 125 -4.52 -13.04 -14.99
CA LEU A 125 -3.50 -14.03 -15.30
C LEU A 125 -4.10 -15.39 -15.66
N LYS A 126 -5.20 -15.82 -15.00
CA LYS A 126 -5.88 -17.07 -15.38
C LYS A 126 -6.45 -17.01 -16.80
N GLU A 127 -6.97 -15.85 -17.20
CA GLU A 127 -7.46 -15.61 -18.56
C GLU A 127 -6.33 -15.62 -19.59
N ALA A 128 -5.20 -14.98 -19.28
CA ALA A 128 -4.04 -14.91 -20.17
C ALA A 128 -3.22 -16.23 -20.22
N PHE A 129 -3.22 -17.01 -19.14
CA PHE A 129 -2.47 -18.27 -18.98
C PHE A 129 -3.39 -19.41 -18.50
N PRO A 130 -4.28 -19.94 -19.36
CA PRO A 130 -5.30 -20.93 -18.95
C PRO A 130 -4.74 -22.25 -18.41
N ASP A 131 -3.49 -22.58 -18.75
CA ASP A 131 -2.77 -23.78 -18.30
C ASP A 131 -2.21 -23.68 -16.88
N LYS A 132 -2.23 -22.48 -16.29
CA LYS A 132 -1.76 -22.20 -14.93
C LYS A 132 -2.92 -21.82 -14.03
N ASP A 133 -2.76 -22.03 -12.74
CA ASP A 133 -3.73 -21.60 -11.72
C ASP A 133 -3.12 -20.53 -10.82
N PHE A 134 -3.96 -19.65 -10.30
CA PHE A 134 -3.53 -18.49 -9.52
C PHE A 134 -4.37 -18.34 -8.27
N VAL A 135 -3.72 -18.40 -7.11
CA VAL A 135 -4.37 -18.28 -5.79
C VAL A 135 -4.02 -16.91 -5.18
N PRO A 136 -5.01 -16.03 -4.91
CA PRO A 136 -4.75 -14.80 -4.21
C PRO A 136 -4.43 -15.10 -2.74
N VAL A 137 -3.32 -14.56 -2.23
CA VAL A 137 -2.85 -14.78 -0.86
C VAL A 137 -2.77 -13.47 -0.09
N TYR A 138 -3.35 -13.44 1.10
CA TYR A 138 -3.16 -12.38 2.08
C TYR A 138 -2.19 -12.85 3.18
N TRP A 139 -1.01 -12.25 3.22
CA TRP A 139 0.01 -12.46 4.25
C TRP A 139 -0.30 -11.61 5.47
N MET A 140 -0.50 -12.25 6.62
CA MET A 140 -0.61 -11.55 7.89
C MET A 140 0.78 -11.22 8.44
N ALA A 141 1.06 -9.94 8.69
CA ALA A 141 2.26 -9.54 9.42
C ALA A 141 2.09 -9.76 10.95
N SER A 142 1.74 -10.98 11.33
CA SER A 142 1.41 -11.41 12.71
C SER A 142 2.60 -11.30 13.65
N GLU A 143 3.82 -11.43 13.13
CA GLU A 143 5.06 -11.31 13.90
C GLU A 143 5.49 -9.86 14.18
N ASP A 144 4.82 -8.85 13.60
CA ASP A 144 5.14 -7.45 13.90
C ASP A 144 4.72 -7.09 15.33
N HIS A 145 5.39 -6.10 15.92
CA HIS A 145 5.20 -5.59 17.28
C HIS A 145 4.62 -4.18 17.33
N ASP A 146 4.46 -3.49 16.21
CA ASP A 146 3.94 -2.11 16.19
C ASP A 146 2.42 -2.07 16.43
N PHE A 147 2.05 -2.21 17.70
CA PHE A 147 0.66 -2.15 18.11
C PHE A 147 0.03 -0.77 17.88
N ALA A 148 0.83 0.30 17.94
CA ALA A 148 0.35 1.66 17.79
C ALA A 148 -0.16 1.95 16.36
N GLU A 149 0.38 1.26 15.36
CA GLU A 149 -0.11 1.33 13.98
C GLU A 149 -1.43 0.57 13.76
N ILE A 150 -1.72 -0.45 14.57
CA ILE A 150 -2.89 -1.33 14.37
C ILE A 150 -4.07 -1.10 15.31
N ASN A 151 -3.87 -0.37 16.42
CA ASN A 151 -4.86 -0.25 17.50
C ASN A 151 -5.97 0.79 17.26
N TYR A 152 -6.07 1.36 16.06
CA TYR A 152 -7.14 2.29 15.72
C TYR A 152 -7.56 2.20 14.25
N THR A 153 -8.75 2.73 13.97
CA THR A 153 -9.21 3.00 12.60
C THR A 153 -9.97 4.32 12.56
N ASN A 154 -10.01 5.00 11.42
CA ASN A 154 -10.89 6.16 11.24
C ASN A 154 -12.05 5.78 10.33
N ILE A 155 -13.27 6.08 10.76
CA ILE A 155 -14.49 5.76 10.03
C ILE A 155 -15.46 6.94 10.14
N GLY A 156 -15.84 7.52 9.00
CA GLY A 156 -16.73 8.68 8.95
C GLY A 156 -16.17 9.87 9.72
N GLY A 157 -14.86 10.13 9.60
CA GLY A 157 -14.16 11.17 10.34
C GLY A 157 -13.97 10.92 11.84
N LYS A 158 -14.44 9.78 12.39
CA LYS A 158 -14.29 9.42 13.81
C LYS A 158 -13.17 8.40 13.99
N LYS A 159 -12.33 8.60 15.01
CA LYS A 159 -11.30 7.63 15.41
C LYS A 159 -11.88 6.63 16.40
N VAL A 160 -11.88 5.35 16.02
CA VAL A 160 -12.20 4.21 16.91
C VAL A 160 -10.89 3.63 17.41
N HIS A 161 -10.79 3.39 18.71
CA HIS A 161 -9.52 3.01 19.35
C HIS A 161 -9.68 1.78 20.24
N TRP A 162 -8.72 0.84 20.15
CA TRP A 162 -8.52 -0.25 21.09
C TRP A 162 -7.43 0.14 22.10
N TRP A 163 -7.83 0.39 23.34
CA TRP A 163 -6.91 0.77 24.41
C TRP A 163 -6.34 -0.48 25.07
N TYR A 164 -5.09 -0.79 24.75
CA TYR A 164 -4.37 -1.94 25.26
C TYR A 164 -2.86 -1.64 25.24
N GLU A 165 -2.14 -2.15 26.24
CA GLU A 165 -0.68 -2.11 26.27
C GLU A 165 -0.17 -3.47 25.78
N ALA A 166 0.33 -3.49 24.54
CA ALA A 166 0.82 -4.71 23.91
C ALA A 166 2.31 -4.93 24.15
N ALA A 167 2.68 -6.20 24.26
CA ALA A 167 4.07 -6.66 24.22
C ALA A 167 4.20 -7.84 23.24
N GLY A 168 5.34 -7.92 22.56
CA GLY A 168 5.66 -9.01 21.64
C GLY A 168 4.94 -8.93 20.30
N ALA A 169 4.76 -10.08 19.65
CA ALA A 169 4.13 -10.18 18.34
C ALA A 169 2.61 -9.95 18.43
N THR A 170 2.12 -9.02 17.62
CA THR A 170 0.72 -8.59 17.57
C THR A 170 -0.25 -9.73 17.29
N GLY A 171 0.12 -10.68 16.44
CA GLY A 171 -0.70 -11.85 16.13
C GLY A 171 -0.99 -12.76 17.33
N ARG A 172 -0.15 -12.73 18.36
CA ARG A 172 -0.29 -13.54 19.58
C ARG A 172 -1.12 -12.86 20.67
N ILE A 173 -1.54 -11.60 20.48
CA ILE A 173 -2.35 -10.84 21.44
C ILE A 173 -3.77 -11.43 21.53
N ASN A 174 -4.32 -11.52 22.74
CA ASN A 174 -5.73 -11.87 22.95
C ASN A 174 -6.63 -10.61 22.77
N PRO A 175 -7.66 -10.66 21.89
CA PRO A 175 -8.54 -9.52 21.64
C PRO A 175 -9.68 -9.34 22.66
N ASP A 176 -9.68 -10.04 23.81
CA ASP A 176 -10.74 -10.00 24.83
C ASP A 176 -11.12 -8.59 25.36
N THR A 177 -10.19 -7.64 25.33
CA THR A 177 -10.38 -6.24 25.74
C THR A 177 -11.01 -5.35 24.66
N MET A 178 -11.28 -5.86 23.45
CA MET A 178 -11.76 -5.08 22.28
C MET A 178 -13.20 -4.56 22.42
N ARG A 179 -13.96 -4.96 23.46
CA ARG A 179 -15.40 -4.68 23.60
C ARG A 179 -15.77 -3.20 23.42
N GLN A 180 -14.99 -2.28 23.98
CA GLN A 180 -15.24 -0.85 23.82
C GLN A 180 -15.06 -0.38 22.37
N ALA A 181 -13.99 -0.83 21.71
CA ALA A 181 -13.72 -0.51 20.32
C ALA A 181 -14.80 -1.09 19.38
N ILE A 182 -15.26 -2.32 19.63
CA ILE A 182 -16.36 -2.94 18.89
C ILE A 182 -17.63 -2.10 19.01
N ASN A 183 -18.00 -1.69 20.23
CA ASN A 183 -19.19 -0.87 20.46
C ASN A 183 -19.10 0.49 19.77
N GLN A 184 -17.93 1.13 19.82
CA GLN A 184 -17.68 2.39 19.09
C GLN A 184 -17.84 2.18 17.58
N TYR A 185 -17.22 1.15 17.02
CA TYR A 185 -17.30 0.83 15.60
C TYR A 185 -18.74 0.60 15.16
N LYS A 186 -19.48 -0.30 15.83
CA LYS A 186 -20.91 -0.56 15.56
C LYS A 186 -21.76 0.70 15.71
N GLY A 187 -21.45 1.55 16.69
CA GLY A 187 -22.11 2.84 16.87
C GLY A 187 -21.92 3.81 15.70
N VAL A 188 -20.77 3.76 15.01
CA VAL A 188 -20.55 4.54 13.78
C VAL A 188 -21.23 3.90 12.57
N LEU A 189 -21.29 2.57 12.49
CA LEU A 189 -22.01 1.87 11.41
C LEU A 189 -23.51 2.19 11.39
N GLY A 190 -24.12 2.41 12.55
CA GLY A 190 -25.56 2.68 12.67
C GLY A 190 -26.41 1.42 12.50
N ILE A 191 -27.67 1.59 12.09
CA ILE A 191 -28.67 0.50 12.01
C ILE A 191 -29.21 0.26 10.59
N ASP A 192 -28.69 1.00 9.60
CA ASP A 192 -29.18 0.96 8.23
C ASP A 192 -28.41 -0.04 7.35
N GLY A 193 -29.01 -0.43 6.24
CA GLY A 193 -28.37 -1.24 5.19
C GLY A 193 -27.72 -2.53 5.74
N HIS A 194 -26.43 -2.68 5.46
CA HIS A 194 -25.64 -3.86 5.85
C HIS A 194 -24.90 -3.69 7.19
N SER A 195 -25.33 -2.76 8.06
CA SER A 195 -24.63 -2.52 9.33
C SER A 195 -24.69 -3.71 10.29
N SER A 196 -25.81 -4.44 10.34
CA SER A 196 -25.94 -5.64 11.18
C SER A 196 -24.98 -6.75 10.74
N GLU A 197 -24.91 -6.98 9.42
CA GLU A 197 -24.03 -7.99 8.81
C GLU A 197 -22.55 -7.73 9.16
N LEU A 198 -22.06 -6.52 8.90
CA LEU A 198 -20.68 -6.16 9.23
C LEU A 198 -20.44 -6.13 10.75
N GLY A 199 -21.42 -5.66 11.52
CA GLY A 199 -21.36 -5.63 12.98
C GLY A 199 -21.21 -7.02 13.58
N GLU A 200 -21.92 -8.02 13.05
CA GLU A 200 -21.83 -9.42 13.47
C GLU A 200 -20.49 -10.05 13.07
N MET A 201 -20.00 -9.78 11.86
CA MET A 201 -18.66 -10.24 11.43
C MET A 201 -17.57 -9.72 12.37
N VAL A 202 -17.60 -8.43 12.68
CA VAL A 202 -16.64 -7.77 13.57
C VAL A 202 -16.75 -8.29 15.00
N GLU A 203 -17.96 -8.41 15.54
CA GLU A 203 -18.17 -8.92 16.89
C GLU A 203 -17.68 -10.35 17.02
N THR A 204 -17.96 -11.20 16.03
CA THR A 204 -17.49 -12.58 15.99
C THR A 204 -15.96 -12.64 15.94
N ALA A 205 -15.34 -11.86 15.04
CA ALA A 205 -13.89 -11.83 14.86
C ALA A 205 -13.14 -11.57 16.17
N TYR A 206 -13.62 -10.63 16.99
CA TYR A 206 -12.87 -10.17 18.16
C TYR A 206 -13.40 -10.71 19.50
N THR A 207 -14.39 -11.61 19.49
CA THR A 207 -14.93 -12.22 20.72
C THR A 207 -14.90 -13.75 20.75
N LYS A 208 -14.56 -14.41 19.64
CA LYS A 208 -14.56 -15.88 19.50
C LYS A 208 -13.17 -16.50 19.33
N PHE A 209 -12.12 -15.70 19.40
CA PHE A 209 -10.75 -16.15 19.18
C PHE A 209 -9.82 -15.61 20.24
N ASP A 210 -8.83 -16.41 20.65
CA ASP A 210 -7.84 -16.08 21.68
C ASP A 210 -6.60 -15.37 21.13
N LYS A 211 -6.48 -15.27 19.81
CA LYS A 211 -5.35 -14.63 19.11
C LYS A 211 -5.84 -13.66 18.06
N LEU A 212 -5.17 -12.51 17.97
CA LEU A 212 -5.48 -11.48 16.98
C LEU A 212 -5.25 -11.98 15.54
N ALA A 213 -4.29 -12.90 15.33
CA ALA A 213 -4.09 -13.53 14.03
C ALA A 213 -5.33 -14.33 13.58
N ASP A 214 -5.92 -15.13 14.48
CA ASP A 214 -7.12 -15.92 14.19
C ASP A 214 -8.35 -15.01 13.98
N ALA A 215 -8.49 -13.97 14.81
CA ALA A 215 -9.51 -12.93 14.68
C ALA A 215 -9.44 -12.22 13.31
N THR A 216 -8.23 -11.82 12.91
CA THR A 216 -7.97 -11.16 11.63
C THR A 216 -8.25 -12.09 10.47
N ARG A 217 -7.78 -13.35 10.55
CA ARG A 217 -8.07 -14.38 9.55
C ARG A 217 -9.57 -14.57 9.39
N TYR A 218 -10.34 -14.64 10.46
CA TYR A 218 -11.79 -14.73 10.39
C TYR A 218 -12.42 -13.53 9.67
N LEU A 219 -12.11 -12.30 10.10
CA LEU A 219 -12.70 -11.10 9.52
C LEU A 219 -12.40 -10.99 8.01
N VAL A 220 -11.14 -11.19 7.63
CA VAL A 220 -10.73 -11.12 6.22
C VAL A 220 -11.35 -12.27 5.43
N ASN A 221 -11.45 -13.47 6.00
CA ASN A 221 -12.10 -14.59 5.34
C ASN A 221 -13.61 -14.34 5.15
N ALA A 222 -14.30 -13.77 6.14
CA ALA A 222 -15.72 -13.42 6.04
C ALA A 222 -15.98 -12.44 4.88
N LEU A 223 -15.06 -11.49 4.64
CA LEU A 223 -15.17 -10.51 3.56
C LEU A 223 -14.80 -11.06 2.17
N PHE A 224 -13.86 -11.99 2.09
CA PHE A 224 -13.20 -12.35 0.82
C PHE A 224 -13.22 -13.83 0.45
N ALA A 225 -13.71 -14.73 1.31
CA ALA A 225 -13.73 -16.17 1.05
C ALA A 225 -14.39 -16.52 -0.29
N ARG A 226 -15.47 -15.80 -0.66
CA ARG A 226 -16.19 -16.01 -1.93
C ARG A 226 -15.35 -15.72 -3.19
N TYR A 227 -14.21 -15.06 -3.04
CA TYR A 227 -13.26 -14.78 -4.12
C TYR A 227 -12.02 -15.69 -4.08
N GLY A 228 -11.98 -16.66 -3.15
CA GLY A 228 -10.91 -17.64 -3.09
C GLY A 228 -9.64 -17.10 -2.44
N LEU A 229 -9.74 -16.03 -1.65
CA LEU A 229 -8.61 -15.52 -0.90
C LEU A 229 -8.16 -16.53 0.15
N VAL A 230 -6.88 -16.90 0.10
CA VAL A 230 -6.21 -17.70 1.13
C VAL A 230 -5.42 -16.75 2.04
N ILE A 231 -5.55 -16.91 3.34
CA ILE A 231 -4.92 -16.07 4.36
C ILE A 231 -3.92 -16.93 5.12
N ILE A 232 -2.68 -16.47 5.19
CA ILE A 232 -1.60 -17.21 5.85
C ILE A 232 -1.10 -16.47 7.08
N ASP A 233 -1.03 -17.19 8.20
CA ASP A 233 -0.14 -16.83 9.31
C ASP A 233 1.19 -17.58 9.13
N ALA A 234 2.29 -16.86 8.92
CA ALA A 234 3.58 -17.47 8.70
C ALA A 234 4.40 -17.67 9.98
N ASP A 235 3.85 -17.31 11.15
CA ASP A 235 4.37 -17.66 12.48
C ASP A 235 4.07 -19.15 12.80
N ASP A 236 4.58 -20.06 11.96
CA ASP A 236 4.47 -21.51 12.12
C ASP A 236 5.87 -22.15 12.09
N ARG A 237 6.15 -22.96 13.11
CA ARG A 237 7.44 -23.65 13.28
C ARG A 237 7.88 -24.47 12.07
N ARG A 238 6.95 -25.14 11.38
CA ARG A 238 7.28 -25.99 10.23
C ARG A 238 7.63 -25.15 9.02
N LEU A 239 6.91 -24.05 8.79
CA LEU A 239 7.26 -23.10 7.73
C LEU A 239 8.61 -22.43 8.00
N LYS A 240 8.88 -22.05 9.26
CA LYS A 240 10.17 -21.48 9.67
C LYS A 240 11.33 -22.47 9.55
N ALA A 241 11.08 -23.77 9.71
CA ALA A 241 12.10 -24.79 9.52
C ALA A 241 12.64 -24.82 8.08
N GLU A 242 11.80 -24.60 7.07
CA GLU A 242 12.24 -24.48 5.67
C GLU A 242 13.13 -23.24 5.43
N PHE A 243 12.98 -22.20 6.25
CA PHE A 243 13.77 -20.97 6.18
C PHE A 243 15.01 -20.98 7.10
N ALA A 244 15.07 -21.89 8.07
CA ALA A 244 16.12 -21.96 9.09
C ALA A 244 17.56 -21.91 8.55
N PRO A 245 17.91 -22.57 7.42
CA PRO A 245 19.25 -22.45 6.85
C PRO A 245 19.61 -21.02 6.42
N ILE A 246 18.63 -20.25 5.91
CA ILE A 246 18.81 -18.84 5.54
C ILE A 246 18.90 -17.97 6.78
N ILE A 247 18.10 -18.25 7.82
CA ILE A 247 18.16 -17.56 9.12
C ILE A 247 19.58 -17.68 9.70
N GLU A 248 20.08 -18.91 9.83
CA GLU A 248 21.42 -19.20 10.35
C GLU A 248 22.49 -18.45 9.55
N ARG A 249 22.47 -18.60 8.23
CA ARG A 249 23.46 -18.00 7.36
C ARG A 249 23.44 -16.47 7.40
N ASP A 250 22.25 -15.85 7.41
CA ASP A 250 22.16 -14.39 7.46
C ASP A 250 22.61 -13.82 8.81
N ILE A 251 22.22 -14.44 9.93
CA ILE A 251 22.61 -13.92 11.26
C ILE A 251 24.13 -13.98 11.43
N ILE A 252 24.78 -15.07 10.99
CA ILE A 252 26.21 -15.29 11.18
C ILE A 252 27.04 -14.50 10.15
N GLU A 253 26.68 -14.58 8.87
CA GLU A 253 27.48 -13.99 7.79
C GLU A 253 27.09 -12.54 7.48
N GLN A 254 25.94 -12.07 7.97
CA GLN A 254 25.39 -10.71 7.76
C GLN A 254 25.26 -10.35 6.27
N ASN A 255 24.87 -11.32 5.44
CA ASN A 255 24.85 -11.15 3.99
C ASN A 255 23.81 -10.11 3.56
N SER A 256 22.62 -10.13 4.14
CA SER A 256 21.56 -9.16 3.81
C SER A 256 21.97 -7.74 4.14
N PHE A 257 22.71 -7.53 5.25
CA PHE A 257 23.30 -6.24 5.56
C PHE A 257 24.18 -5.72 4.43
N LYS A 258 25.12 -6.56 3.96
CA LYS A 258 26.08 -6.20 2.92
C LYS A 258 25.39 -5.95 1.57
N ASN A 259 24.58 -6.90 1.13
CA ASN A 259 23.92 -6.87 -0.18
C ASN A 259 22.95 -5.70 -0.33
N ILE A 260 22.16 -5.42 0.70
CA ILE A 260 21.15 -4.35 0.68
C ILE A 260 21.84 -3.00 0.88
N SER A 261 22.86 -2.89 1.74
CA SER A 261 23.61 -1.63 1.89
C SER A 261 24.29 -1.21 0.58
N GLU A 262 24.81 -2.17 -0.19
CA GLU A 262 25.36 -1.91 -1.52
C GLU A 262 24.27 -1.46 -2.50
N ALA A 263 23.11 -2.15 -2.54
CA ALA A 263 21.99 -1.77 -3.38
C ALA A 263 21.46 -0.37 -3.03
N ASN A 264 21.32 -0.05 -1.74
CA ASN A 264 20.92 1.26 -1.24
C ASN A 264 21.89 2.34 -1.67
N SER A 265 23.20 2.08 -1.63
CA SER A 265 24.21 3.03 -2.10
C SER A 265 24.05 3.33 -3.60
N LYS A 266 23.74 2.33 -4.42
CA LYS A 266 23.49 2.51 -5.86
C LYS A 266 22.18 3.26 -6.13
N LEU A 267 21.11 2.92 -5.40
CA LEU A 267 19.81 3.60 -5.51
C LEU A 267 19.90 5.08 -5.09
N GLN A 268 20.63 5.38 -4.02
CA GLN A 268 20.86 6.77 -3.58
C GLN A 268 21.58 7.60 -4.65
N GLN A 269 22.55 7.02 -5.36
CA GLN A 269 23.23 7.70 -6.48
C GLN A 269 22.29 8.04 -7.63
N LEU A 270 21.19 7.29 -7.78
CA LEU A 270 20.11 7.56 -8.75
C LEU A 270 19.06 8.55 -8.20
N GLY A 271 19.26 9.11 -7.00
CA GLY A 271 18.32 10.04 -6.37
C GLY A 271 17.13 9.37 -5.70
N VAL A 272 17.15 8.04 -5.54
CA VAL A 272 16.09 7.30 -4.84
C VAL A 272 16.20 7.55 -3.33
N HIS A 273 15.07 7.92 -2.72
CA HIS A 273 14.97 7.99 -1.26
C HIS A 273 14.77 6.59 -0.68
N ILE A 274 15.80 6.10 0.01
CA ILE A 274 15.82 4.81 0.70
C ILE A 274 14.72 4.74 1.77
N GLN A 275 13.95 3.65 1.75
CA GLN A 275 12.84 3.41 2.66
C GLN A 275 13.26 2.52 3.84
N VAL A 276 14.16 1.57 3.62
CA VAL A 276 14.59 0.64 4.68
C VAL A 276 16.12 0.59 4.78
N ASN A 277 16.63 0.53 6.00
CA ASN A 277 18.06 0.34 6.23
C ASN A 277 18.26 -1.04 6.85
N PRO A 278 19.06 -1.92 6.23
CA PRO A 278 19.33 -3.23 6.82
C PRO A 278 20.17 -3.04 8.08
N ARG A 279 20.02 -3.98 9.01
CA ARG A 279 20.88 -4.09 10.19
C ARG A 279 21.87 -5.21 9.95
N GLU A 280 22.93 -5.27 10.77
CA GLU A 280 23.87 -6.39 10.75
C GLU A 280 23.15 -7.73 10.95
N ILE A 281 22.23 -7.79 11.93
CA ILE A 281 21.33 -8.92 12.14
C ILE A 281 19.90 -8.48 11.83
N ASN A 282 19.27 -9.15 10.85
CA ASN A 282 17.93 -8.80 10.34
C ASN A 282 16.80 -9.68 10.91
N PHE A 283 17.04 -10.27 12.08
CA PHE A 283 16.09 -11.10 12.80
C PHE A 283 15.89 -10.59 14.23
N PHE A 284 14.66 -10.72 14.71
CA PHE A 284 14.29 -10.58 16.11
C PHE A 284 14.20 -11.96 16.75
N TYR A 285 14.50 -12.05 18.04
CA TYR A 285 14.21 -13.20 18.87
C TYR A 285 12.81 -13.07 19.47
N LEU A 286 11.97 -14.06 19.22
CA LEU A 286 10.55 -14.11 19.54
C LEU A 286 10.26 -15.24 20.52
N LYS A 287 9.83 -14.92 21.74
CA LYS A 287 9.51 -15.93 22.77
C LYS A 287 8.41 -15.43 23.69
N ASP A 288 7.30 -16.15 23.77
CA ASP A 288 6.12 -15.72 24.55
C ASP A 288 5.66 -14.29 24.11
N GLN A 289 5.69 -13.31 25.01
CA GLN A 289 5.39 -11.89 24.74
C GLN A 289 6.64 -11.03 24.47
N LEU A 290 7.78 -11.66 24.22
CA LEU A 290 9.03 -11.00 23.87
C LEU A 290 9.21 -10.98 22.35
N ARG A 291 9.52 -9.81 21.79
CA ARG A 291 10.11 -9.70 20.45
C ARG A 291 11.23 -8.69 20.49
N GLU A 292 12.46 -9.16 20.56
CA GLU A 292 13.62 -8.30 20.79
C GLU A 292 14.71 -8.49 19.76
N ARG A 293 15.53 -7.45 19.60
CA ARG A 293 16.62 -7.48 18.63
C ARG A 293 17.72 -8.41 19.10
N ILE A 294 18.32 -9.12 18.14
CA ILE A 294 19.57 -9.85 18.36
C ILE A 294 20.72 -8.92 17.93
N VAL A 295 21.75 -8.81 18.74
CA VAL A 295 23.00 -8.09 18.44
C VAL A 295 24.19 -9.02 18.66
N PHE A 296 25.30 -8.78 17.95
CA PHE A 296 26.54 -9.53 18.16
C PHE A 296 27.56 -8.64 18.86
N GLU A 297 27.79 -8.86 20.16
CA GLU A 297 28.66 -8.04 21.00
C GLU A 297 29.53 -8.95 21.89
N ASN A 298 30.76 -8.53 22.18
CA ASN A 298 31.67 -9.27 23.07
C ASN A 298 31.88 -10.77 22.72
N GLY A 299 31.77 -11.11 21.42
CA GLY A 299 31.90 -12.49 20.93
C GLY A 299 30.68 -13.38 21.20
N ARG A 300 29.53 -12.80 21.54
CA ARG A 300 28.26 -13.50 21.79
C ARG A 300 27.10 -12.82 21.04
N TYR A 301 26.06 -13.59 20.76
CA TYR A 301 24.79 -13.08 20.28
C TYR A 301 23.88 -12.79 21.49
N GLU A 302 23.53 -11.53 21.69
CA GLU A 302 22.73 -11.07 22.82
C GLU A 302 21.33 -10.68 22.35
N VAL A 303 20.30 -11.13 23.07
CA VAL A 303 18.93 -10.67 22.87
C VAL A 303 18.71 -9.45 23.75
N MET A 304 18.57 -8.29 23.12
CA MET A 304 18.42 -7.00 23.79
C MET A 304 17.33 -7.04 24.87
N ASN A 305 17.55 -6.29 25.96
CA ASN A 305 16.63 -6.16 27.09
C ASN A 305 16.34 -7.47 27.85
N THR A 306 17.19 -8.49 27.68
CA THR A 306 17.06 -9.79 28.38
C THR A 306 18.43 -10.33 28.80
N ASP A 307 18.42 -11.39 29.61
CA ASP A 307 19.63 -12.16 29.96
C ASP A 307 19.97 -13.27 28.96
N ILE A 308 19.23 -13.37 27.84
CA ILE A 308 19.40 -14.43 26.85
C ILE A 308 20.62 -14.11 25.98
N THR A 309 21.61 -15.01 25.98
CA THR A 309 22.80 -14.91 25.14
C THR A 309 23.19 -16.26 24.55
N PHE A 310 23.81 -16.25 23.39
CA PHE A 310 24.27 -17.45 22.69
C PHE A 310 25.72 -17.29 22.23
N THR A 311 26.51 -18.36 22.32
CA THR A 311 27.63 -18.59 21.40
C THR A 311 27.10 -18.87 19.99
N GLU A 312 27.97 -18.86 18.99
CA GLU A 312 27.56 -19.25 17.63
C GLU A 312 26.98 -20.66 17.57
N ASP A 313 27.61 -21.65 18.22
CA ASP A 313 27.11 -23.03 18.23
C ASP A 313 25.78 -23.17 18.96
N GLU A 314 25.60 -22.47 20.09
CA GLU A 314 24.33 -22.41 20.81
C GLU A 314 23.23 -21.77 19.95
N LEU A 315 23.55 -20.70 19.20
CA LEU A 315 22.60 -20.04 18.31
C LEU A 315 22.17 -20.96 17.17
N LYS A 316 23.12 -21.67 16.53
CA LYS A 316 22.81 -22.66 15.48
C LYS A 316 21.88 -23.75 16.01
N GLN A 317 22.16 -24.27 17.20
CA GLN A 317 21.31 -25.26 17.84
C GLN A 317 19.92 -24.70 18.14
N GLU A 318 19.82 -23.46 18.63
CA GLU A 318 18.54 -22.79 18.90
C GLU A 318 17.73 -22.58 17.61
N ILE A 319 18.36 -22.16 16.51
CA ILE A 319 17.71 -22.00 15.20
C ILE A 319 17.16 -23.33 14.68
N GLN A 320 17.93 -24.42 14.81
CA GLN A 320 17.49 -25.74 14.38
C GLN A 320 16.37 -26.30 15.28
N ALA A 321 16.46 -26.08 16.60
CA ALA A 321 15.53 -26.63 17.57
C ALA A 321 14.23 -25.83 17.70
N ALA A 322 14.25 -24.52 17.44
CA ALA A 322 13.12 -23.62 17.61
C ALA A 322 13.13 -22.45 16.58
N PRO A 323 13.05 -22.75 15.27
CA PRO A 323 13.12 -21.72 14.22
C PRO A 323 11.97 -20.69 14.29
N GLU A 324 10.83 -21.05 14.91
CA GLU A 324 9.72 -20.14 15.21
C GLU A 324 10.07 -18.98 16.15
N ARG A 325 11.22 -19.06 16.82
CA ARG A 325 11.72 -17.97 17.66
C ARG A 325 12.47 -16.91 16.86
N PHE A 326 12.67 -17.09 15.56
CA PHE A 326 13.41 -16.15 14.73
C PHE A 326 12.47 -15.46 13.75
N SER A 327 12.15 -14.20 14.09
CA SER A 327 11.22 -13.37 13.33
C SER A 327 11.99 -12.46 12.37
N PRO A 328 11.80 -12.57 11.05
CA PRO A 328 12.47 -11.69 10.11
C PRO A 328 11.94 -10.26 10.26
N ASN A 329 12.83 -9.29 10.11
CA ASN A 329 12.42 -7.88 10.01
C ASN A 329 11.91 -7.56 8.59
N VAL A 330 11.69 -6.26 8.32
CA VAL A 330 11.18 -5.77 7.03
C VAL A 330 12.01 -6.22 5.81
N VAL A 331 13.32 -6.45 5.94
CA VAL A 331 14.17 -6.84 4.81
C VAL A 331 14.23 -8.35 4.57
N MET A 332 14.05 -9.18 5.61
CA MET A 332 14.06 -10.64 5.49
C MET A 332 12.69 -11.27 5.34
N ARG A 333 11.61 -10.57 5.73
CA ARG A 333 10.23 -11.05 5.57
C ARG A 333 9.85 -11.28 4.10
N PRO A 334 10.23 -10.41 3.14
CA PRO A 334 10.06 -10.68 1.72
C PRO A 334 10.71 -11.98 1.27
N LEU A 335 11.95 -12.24 1.69
CA LEU A 335 12.66 -13.46 1.32
C LEU A 335 11.99 -14.70 1.92
N TYR A 336 11.56 -14.63 3.18
CA TYR A 336 10.81 -15.71 3.84
C TYR A 336 9.52 -16.04 3.08
N GLN A 337 8.77 -15.03 2.66
CA GLN A 337 7.55 -15.21 1.86
C GLN A 337 7.82 -15.98 0.56
N GLU A 338 8.84 -15.59 -0.20
CA GLU A 338 9.18 -16.24 -1.47
C GLU A 338 9.79 -17.65 -1.29
N CYS A 339 10.31 -17.97 -0.10
CA CYS A 339 10.77 -19.32 0.23
C CYS A 339 9.61 -20.29 0.47
N ILE A 340 8.52 -19.83 1.10
CA ILE A 340 7.42 -20.72 1.51
C ILE A 340 6.21 -20.67 0.58
N LEU A 341 6.13 -19.69 -0.33
CA LEU A 341 5.06 -19.56 -1.32
C LEU A 341 5.57 -19.77 -2.75
N PRO A 342 4.80 -20.45 -3.62
CA PRO A 342 5.06 -20.48 -5.06
C PRO A 342 4.64 -19.15 -5.71
N ASN A 343 5.19 -18.04 -5.23
CA ASN A 343 4.68 -16.71 -5.54
C ASN A 343 5.15 -16.19 -6.89
N ALA A 344 4.23 -15.58 -7.64
CA ALA A 344 4.49 -14.97 -8.93
C ALA A 344 4.58 -13.45 -8.85
N ALA A 345 3.73 -12.84 -8.02
CA ALA A 345 3.72 -11.40 -7.87
C ALA A 345 3.50 -10.98 -6.42
N TYR A 346 4.11 -9.86 -6.05
CA TYR A 346 3.84 -9.18 -4.80
C TYR A 346 3.13 -7.85 -5.07
N ILE A 347 1.96 -7.69 -4.46
CA ILE A 347 1.16 -6.47 -4.51
C ILE A 347 1.51 -5.59 -3.29
N GLY A 348 2.15 -4.45 -3.55
CA GLY A 348 2.56 -3.48 -2.54
C GLY A 348 1.97 -2.08 -2.76
N GLY A 349 1.94 -1.26 -1.72
CA GLY A 349 1.78 0.19 -1.84
C GLY A 349 3.06 0.86 -2.37
N GLY A 350 3.00 2.17 -2.61
CA GLY A 350 4.14 2.91 -3.19
C GLY A 350 5.45 2.76 -2.42
N ALA A 351 5.41 2.89 -1.08
CA ALA A 351 6.61 2.68 -0.25
C ALA A 351 7.11 1.23 -0.29
N GLU A 352 6.19 0.26 -0.38
CA GLU A 352 6.55 -1.15 -0.51
C GLU A 352 7.25 -1.44 -1.84
N VAL A 353 6.69 -0.98 -2.96
CA VAL A 353 7.32 -1.16 -4.28
C VAL A 353 8.74 -0.58 -4.28
N VAL A 354 8.95 0.60 -3.71
CA VAL A 354 10.28 1.22 -3.63
C VAL A 354 11.23 0.40 -2.77
N TYR A 355 10.84 0.00 -1.56
CA TYR A 355 11.78 -0.75 -0.71
C TYR A 355 12.08 -2.13 -1.28
N TRP A 356 11.16 -2.76 -2.02
CA TRP A 356 11.46 -4.04 -2.67
C TRP A 356 12.60 -3.92 -3.69
N LEU A 357 12.76 -2.77 -4.36
CA LEU A 357 13.90 -2.51 -5.25
C LEU A 357 15.24 -2.60 -4.51
N GLU A 358 15.26 -2.25 -3.23
CA GLU A 358 16.44 -2.32 -2.36
C GLU A 358 16.86 -3.78 -2.08
N LEU A 359 15.94 -4.74 -2.26
CA LEU A 359 16.13 -6.12 -1.80
C LEU A 359 16.62 -7.08 -2.88
N LYS A 360 16.52 -6.74 -4.17
CA LYS A 360 16.78 -7.70 -5.26
C LYS A 360 18.15 -8.37 -5.18
N SER A 361 19.20 -7.61 -4.85
CA SER A 361 20.56 -8.16 -4.68
C SER A 361 20.62 -9.28 -3.62
N ASN A 362 19.79 -9.17 -2.58
CA ASN A 362 19.70 -10.18 -1.54
C ASN A 362 19.02 -11.46 -2.02
N PHE A 363 17.95 -11.32 -2.81
CA PHE A 363 17.29 -12.46 -3.46
C PHE A 363 18.25 -13.21 -4.41
N ASP A 364 18.99 -12.46 -5.22
CA ASP A 364 20.00 -13.02 -6.12
C ASP A 364 21.08 -13.80 -5.34
N PHE A 365 21.53 -13.27 -4.19
CA PHE A 365 22.52 -13.93 -3.33
C PHE A 365 22.02 -15.26 -2.75
N TYR A 366 20.76 -15.31 -2.28
CA TYR A 366 20.17 -16.52 -1.72
C TYR A 366 19.62 -17.49 -2.79
N GLY A 367 19.67 -17.11 -4.07
CA GLY A 367 19.17 -17.95 -5.17
C GLY A 367 17.66 -18.13 -5.16
N ILE A 368 16.92 -17.15 -4.61
CA ILE A 368 15.46 -17.14 -4.57
C ILE A 368 14.95 -16.18 -5.64
N ASP A 369 14.09 -16.65 -6.54
CA ASP A 369 13.57 -15.81 -7.61
C ASP A 369 12.75 -14.64 -7.06
N PHE A 370 13.11 -13.43 -7.52
CA PHE A 370 12.43 -12.19 -7.17
C PHE A 370 11.06 -12.09 -7.89
N PRO A 371 9.95 -11.83 -7.16
CA PRO A 371 8.62 -11.81 -7.76
C PRO A 371 8.41 -10.57 -8.64
N VAL A 372 7.37 -10.62 -9.47
CA VAL A 372 6.89 -9.44 -10.19
C VAL A 372 6.30 -8.45 -9.18
N LEU A 373 6.82 -7.22 -9.12
CA LEU A 373 6.27 -6.19 -8.24
C LEU A 373 5.06 -5.54 -8.91
N ILE A 374 3.99 -5.37 -8.15
CA ILE A 374 2.77 -4.70 -8.62
C ILE A 374 2.44 -3.60 -7.63
N LEU A 375 2.32 -2.37 -8.14
CA LEU A 375 1.70 -1.31 -7.36
C LEU A 375 0.21 -1.64 -7.24
N ARG A 376 -0.29 -1.78 -6.01
CA ARG A 376 -1.72 -1.97 -5.77
C ARG A 376 -2.52 -0.90 -6.51
N ASN A 377 -3.73 -1.24 -6.96
CA ASN A 377 -4.64 -0.19 -7.39
C ASN A 377 -4.94 0.74 -6.21
N SER A 378 -4.92 2.05 -6.47
CA SER A 378 -5.48 3.05 -5.58
C SER A 378 -6.80 3.55 -6.13
N GLY A 379 -7.68 3.97 -5.23
CA GLY A 379 -8.95 4.51 -5.63
C GLY A 379 -9.59 5.52 -4.69
N LEU A 380 -10.52 6.29 -5.26
CA LEU A 380 -11.34 7.27 -4.57
C LEU A 380 -12.80 6.93 -4.80
N VAL A 381 -13.57 6.79 -3.71
CA VAL A 381 -15.00 6.52 -3.79
C VAL A 381 -15.76 7.84 -3.59
N VAL A 382 -16.52 8.23 -4.60
CA VAL A 382 -17.31 9.45 -4.64
C VAL A 382 -18.79 9.07 -4.47
N ARG A 383 -19.38 9.45 -3.33
CA ARG A 383 -20.80 9.22 -3.04
C ARG A 383 -21.71 10.08 -3.92
N LYS A 384 -22.93 9.62 -4.15
CA LYS A 384 -23.93 10.27 -5.01
C LYS A 384 -24.12 11.76 -4.75
N GLU A 385 -24.18 12.18 -3.49
CA GLU A 385 -24.40 13.59 -3.14
C GLU A 385 -23.20 14.45 -3.54
N THR A 386 -21.98 13.96 -3.30
CA THR A 386 -20.73 14.62 -3.70
C THR A 386 -20.56 14.59 -5.22
N ALA A 387 -20.91 13.49 -5.88
CA ALA A 387 -20.91 13.36 -7.32
C ALA A 387 -21.84 14.38 -8.00
N ALA A 388 -23.06 14.54 -7.48
CA ALA A 388 -24.01 15.54 -7.97
C ALA A 388 -23.45 16.97 -7.84
N LYS A 389 -22.78 17.29 -6.73
CA LYS A 389 -22.09 18.57 -6.54
C LYS A 389 -20.96 18.76 -7.54
N ILE A 390 -20.05 17.80 -7.68
CA ILE A 390 -18.94 17.82 -8.64
C ILE A 390 -19.44 18.07 -10.07
N LYS A 391 -20.50 17.36 -10.48
CA LYS A 391 -21.13 17.53 -11.79
C LYS A 391 -21.74 18.93 -11.95
N SER A 392 -22.47 19.41 -10.94
CA SER A 392 -23.06 20.76 -10.96
C SER A 392 -22.03 21.89 -11.03
N MET A 393 -20.79 21.60 -10.62
CA MET A 393 -19.66 22.52 -10.64
C MET A 393 -18.75 22.34 -11.86
N GLU A 394 -19.09 21.40 -12.75
CA GLU A 394 -18.31 21.03 -13.94
C GLU A 394 -16.84 20.72 -13.64
N LEU A 395 -16.58 20.07 -12.49
CA LEU A 395 -15.24 19.64 -12.12
C LEU A 395 -14.95 18.28 -12.74
N SER A 396 -13.82 18.17 -13.44
CA SER A 396 -13.35 16.88 -13.95
C SER A 396 -12.66 16.06 -12.85
N PRO A 397 -12.63 14.72 -12.95
CA PRO A 397 -11.95 13.86 -11.97
C PRO A 397 -10.48 14.25 -11.73
N ALA A 398 -9.73 14.57 -12.80
CA ALA A 398 -8.32 14.99 -12.69
C ALA A 398 -8.15 16.29 -11.91
N MET A 399 -9.08 17.25 -12.05
CA MET A 399 -9.02 18.51 -11.28
C MET A 399 -9.15 18.27 -9.78
N LEU A 400 -9.82 17.19 -9.34
CA LEU A 400 -9.99 16.88 -7.93
C LEU A 400 -8.66 16.65 -7.21
N PHE A 401 -7.58 16.32 -7.92
CA PHE A 401 -6.26 16.06 -7.34
C PHE A 401 -5.39 17.30 -7.18
N LYS A 402 -5.77 18.43 -7.81
CA LYS A 402 -5.09 19.72 -7.61
C LYS A 402 -5.30 20.25 -6.19
N SER A 403 -4.49 21.23 -5.78
CA SER A 403 -4.75 21.92 -4.51
C SER A 403 -6.08 22.67 -4.55
N THR A 404 -6.71 22.84 -3.39
CA THR A 404 -7.99 23.55 -3.27
C THR A 404 -7.93 24.96 -3.88
N ASP A 405 -6.81 25.66 -3.69
CA ASP A 405 -6.60 27.00 -4.27
C ASP A 405 -6.50 26.99 -5.80
N GLU A 406 -5.84 25.99 -6.38
CA GLU A 406 -5.77 25.80 -7.82
C GLU A 406 -7.15 25.51 -8.40
N ILE A 407 -7.93 24.60 -7.78
CA ILE A 407 -9.31 24.30 -8.21
C ILE A 407 -10.15 25.57 -8.17
N LYS A 408 -10.08 26.33 -7.07
CA LYS A 408 -10.80 27.62 -6.93
C LYS A 408 -10.37 28.62 -8.00
N ASN A 409 -9.08 28.74 -8.28
CA ASN A 409 -8.55 29.66 -9.31
C ASN A 409 -9.04 29.26 -10.71
N ASP A 410 -8.91 27.99 -11.06
CA ASP A 410 -9.30 27.45 -12.37
C ASP A 410 -10.81 27.55 -12.57
N TRP A 411 -11.59 27.25 -11.53
CA TRP A 411 -13.04 27.37 -11.56
C TRP A 411 -13.49 28.81 -11.78
N VAL A 412 -12.92 29.79 -11.06
CA VAL A 412 -13.26 31.22 -11.25
C VAL A 412 -12.86 31.71 -12.63
N LYS A 413 -11.67 31.34 -13.13
CA LYS A 413 -11.25 31.72 -14.49
C LYS A 413 -12.20 31.16 -15.57
N LYS A 414 -12.74 29.96 -15.37
CA LYS A 414 -13.66 29.31 -16.31
C LYS A 414 -15.08 29.91 -16.29
N HIS A 415 -15.56 30.34 -15.13
CA HIS A 415 -16.97 30.76 -14.95
C HIS A 415 -17.16 32.27 -14.75
N SER A 416 -16.08 33.04 -14.62
CA SER A 416 -16.13 34.50 -14.57
C SER A 416 -16.58 35.07 -15.92
N ASN A 417 -17.49 36.04 -15.88
CA ASN A 417 -17.85 36.86 -17.05
C ASN A 417 -16.84 37.98 -17.32
N HIS A 418 -15.92 38.23 -16.38
CA HIS A 418 -14.83 39.18 -16.53
C HIS A 418 -13.58 38.49 -17.07
N ASP A 419 -12.86 39.14 -17.99
CA ASP A 419 -11.51 38.71 -18.35
C ASP A 419 -10.57 38.99 -17.17
N LEU A 420 -10.04 37.91 -16.59
CA LEU A 420 -9.13 37.95 -15.46
C LEU A 420 -7.67 37.75 -15.89
N SER A 421 -7.43 37.63 -17.19
CA SER A 421 -6.12 37.45 -17.81
C SER A 421 -5.62 38.79 -18.32
N LEU A 422 -4.33 39.08 -18.13
CA LEU A 422 -3.66 40.23 -18.74
C LEU A 422 -2.65 39.77 -19.82
N THR A 423 -2.91 38.62 -20.43
CA THR A 423 -1.95 37.96 -21.33
C THR A 423 -1.79 38.73 -22.64
N GLU A 424 -2.89 39.27 -23.19
CA GLU A 424 -2.81 40.05 -24.43
C GLU A 424 -2.14 41.41 -24.19
N GLU A 425 -2.48 42.09 -23.09
CA GLU A 425 -1.83 43.34 -22.66
C GLU A 425 -0.34 43.11 -22.43
N TRP A 426 0.03 41.98 -21.83
CA TRP A 426 1.43 41.62 -21.64
C TRP A 426 2.17 41.40 -22.96
N ARG A 427 1.54 40.76 -23.96
CA ARG A 427 2.14 40.61 -25.30
C ARG A 427 2.42 41.96 -25.95
N GLU A 428 1.60 42.97 -25.71
CA GLU A 428 1.86 44.34 -26.18
C GLU A 428 3.08 44.97 -25.47
N PHE A 429 3.20 44.76 -24.16
CA PHE A 429 4.39 45.17 -23.40
C PHE A 429 5.65 44.47 -23.92
N GLU A 430 5.61 43.16 -24.18
CA GLU A 430 6.76 42.42 -24.71
C GLU A 430 7.26 43.00 -26.03
N ARG A 431 6.35 43.26 -26.98
CA ARG A 431 6.71 43.92 -28.25
C ARG A 431 7.33 45.29 -28.03
N THR A 432 6.86 46.03 -27.03
CA THR A 432 7.42 47.35 -26.67
C THR A 432 8.82 47.21 -26.07
N PHE A 433 9.05 46.24 -25.19
CA PHE A 433 10.37 45.97 -24.61
C PHE A 433 11.39 45.48 -25.66
N GLU A 434 10.97 44.71 -26.66
CA GLU A 434 11.87 44.35 -27.76
C GLU A 434 12.31 45.57 -28.56
N LYS A 435 11.40 46.52 -28.83
CA LYS A 435 11.77 47.81 -29.46
C LYS A 435 12.74 48.62 -28.60
N ILE A 436 12.54 48.65 -27.28
CA ILE A 436 13.44 49.33 -26.33
C ILE A 436 14.82 48.68 -26.36
N LYS A 437 14.92 47.34 -26.28
CA LYS A 437 16.19 46.62 -26.35
C LYS A 437 16.97 46.94 -27.64
N LEU A 438 16.29 46.93 -28.79
CA LEU A 438 16.89 47.27 -30.09
C LEU A 438 17.38 48.72 -30.14
N ALA A 439 16.61 49.67 -29.59
CA ALA A 439 17.02 51.08 -29.53
C ALA A 439 18.20 51.29 -28.58
N SER A 440 18.16 50.68 -27.39
CA SER A 440 19.24 50.78 -26.38
C SER A 440 20.54 50.15 -26.87
N HIS A 441 20.48 49.03 -27.59
CA HIS A 441 21.67 48.39 -28.16
C HIS A 441 22.43 49.31 -29.15
N LYS A 442 21.71 50.16 -29.89
CA LYS A 442 22.32 51.16 -30.80
C LYS A 442 23.06 52.27 -30.06
N ILE A 443 22.75 52.50 -28.78
CA ILE A 443 23.40 53.50 -27.94
C ILE A 443 24.60 52.88 -27.23
N ASP A 444 24.37 51.75 -26.55
CA ASP A 444 25.41 51.00 -25.83
C ASP A 444 25.02 49.51 -25.80
N PRO A 445 25.86 48.60 -26.35
CA PRO A 445 25.62 47.16 -26.36
C PRO A 445 25.42 46.51 -24.98
N THR A 446 25.83 47.17 -23.89
CA THR A 446 25.70 46.68 -22.51
C THR A 446 24.35 46.99 -21.84
N LEU A 447 23.51 47.83 -22.45
CA LEU A 447 22.21 48.23 -21.91
C LEU A 447 21.03 47.24 -22.07
N PRO A 448 20.96 46.35 -23.09
CA PRO A 448 19.86 45.40 -23.23
C PRO A 448 19.58 44.50 -22.00
N PRO A 449 20.59 43.99 -21.26
CA PRO A 449 20.36 43.31 -19.98
C PRO A 449 19.58 44.15 -18.96
N SER A 450 19.86 45.45 -18.87
CA SER A 450 19.13 46.37 -17.97
C SER A 450 17.68 46.55 -18.40
N ALA A 451 17.40 46.62 -19.70
CA ALA A 451 16.03 46.65 -20.23
C ALA A 451 15.27 45.34 -19.94
N ALA A 452 15.93 44.18 -20.08
CA ALA A 452 15.35 42.88 -19.71
C ALA A 452 15.04 42.78 -18.21
N ALA A 453 15.91 43.33 -17.35
CA ALA A 453 15.66 43.38 -15.91
C ALA A 453 14.45 44.27 -15.55
N ILE A 454 14.22 45.38 -16.28
CA ILE A 454 13.01 46.20 -16.12
C ILE A 454 11.77 45.42 -16.60
N GLN A 455 11.85 44.74 -17.75
CA GLN A 455 10.77 43.90 -18.28
C GLN A 455 10.36 42.83 -17.25
N ALA A 456 11.32 42.10 -16.69
CA ALA A 456 11.06 41.08 -15.68
C ALA A 456 10.37 41.65 -14.43
N ARG A 457 10.82 42.81 -13.93
CA ARG A 457 10.16 43.48 -12.78
C ARG A 457 8.73 43.91 -13.10
N LEU A 458 8.49 44.45 -14.30
CA LEU A 458 7.13 44.82 -14.72
C LEU A 458 6.24 43.58 -14.85
N LYS A 459 6.76 42.47 -15.41
CA LYS A 459 6.03 41.20 -15.49
C LYS A 459 5.55 40.76 -14.12
N HIS A 460 6.44 40.76 -13.14
CA HIS A 460 6.08 40.42 -11.77
C HIS A 460 5.00 41.35 -11.20
N ALA A 461 5.04 42.66 -11.49
CA ALA A 461 4.02 43.60 -11.05
C ALA A 461 2.65 43.33 -11.71
N VAL A 462 2.63 43.06 -13.02
CA VAL A 462 1.42 42.71 -13.79
C VAL A 462 0.84 41.39 -13.27
N ASP A 463 1.66 40.37 -13.05
CA ASP A 463 1.23 39.08 -12.49
C ASP A 463 0.62 39.24 -11.09
N ASN A 464 1.21 40.09 -10.25
CA ASN A 464 0.68 40.38 -8.93
C ASN A 464 -0.67 41.13 -9.00
N PHE A 465 -0.86 41.99 -10.00
CA PHE A 465 -2.14 42.65 -10.22
C PHE A 465 -3.20 41.67 -10.75
N GLN A 466 -2.83 40.79 -11.68
CA GLN A 466 -3.71 39.71 -12.17
C GLN A 466 -4.19 38.81 -11.01
N LYS A 467 -3.29 38.46 -10.07
CA LYS A 467 -3.67 37.74 -8.84
C LYS A 467 -4.70 38.50 -8.00
N LYS A 468 -4.62 39.84 -7.94
CA LYS A 468 -5.61 40.67 -7.24
C LYS A 468 -6.97 40.67 -7.95
N LEU A 469 -7.00 40.67 -9.29
CA LEU A 469 -8.24 40.53 -10.07
C LEU A 469 -8.95 39.21 -9.74
N VAL A 470 -8.22 38.08 -9.81
CA VAL A 470 -8.77 36.76 -9.45
C VAL A 470 -9.27 36.75 -7.99
N LYS A 471 -8.51 37.35 -7.06
CA LYS A 471 -8.92 37.42 -5.64
C LYS A 471 -10.18 38.26 -5.44
N ALA A 472 -10.35 39.36 -6.18
CA ALA A 472 -11.55 40.17 -6.13
C ALA A 472 -12.74 39.39 -6.68
N GLU A 473 -12.56 38.72 -7.82
CA GLU A 473 -13.62 37.93 -8.46
C GLU A 473 -14.05 36.73 -7.60
N LYS A 474 -13.12 36.08 -6.88
CA LYS A 474 -13.43 35.02 -5.92
C LYS A 474 -14.51 35.43 -4.89
N ARG A 475 -14.57 36.72 -4.50
CA ARG A 475 -15.59 37.22 -3.55
C ARG A 475 -17.00 37.15 -4.12
N ASN A 476 -17.16 37.24 -5.45
CA ASN A 476 -18.45 37.14 -6.11
C ASN A 476 -18.99 35.70 -6.13
N TYR A 477 -18.11 34.71 -5.95
CA TYR A 477 -18.44 33.27 -6.01
C TYR A 477 -18.28 32.55 -4.68
N GLN A 478 -18.25 33.27 -3.55
CA GLN A 478 -17.85 32.73 -2.25
C GLN A 478 -18.57 31.42 -1.88
N THR A 479 -19.90 31.36 -2.01
CA THR A 479 -20.68 30.14 -1.73
C THR A 479 -20.25 28.94 -2.57
N ARG A 480 -19.92 29.15 -3.86
CA ARG A 480 -19.42 28.07 -4.72
C ARG A 480 -18.02 27.64 -4.30
N LEU A 481 -17.17 28.58 -3.93
CA LEU A 481 -15.80 28.27 -3.50
C LEU A 481 -15.77 27.52 -2.15
N GLU A 482 -16.69 27.83 -1.24
CA GLU A 482 -16.89 27.06 0.00
C GLU A 482 -17.37 25.62 -0.30
N GLN A 483 -18.24 25.43 -1.31
CA GLN A 483 -18.61 24.09 -1.76
C GLN A 483 -17.41 23.28 -2.29
N ILE A 484 -16.46 23.91 -2.98
CA ILE A 484 -15.22 23.25 -3.42
C ILE A 484 -14.38 22.81 -2.22
N GLU A 485 -14.29 23.62 -1.17
CA GLU A 485 -13.59 23.24 0.07
C GLU A 485 -14.20 22.00 0.69
N HIS A 486 -15.52 21.98 0.87
CA HIS A 486 -16.20 20.81 1.43
C HIS A 486 -16.03 19.55 0.58
N ILE A 487 -16.11 19.67 -0.76
CA ILE A 487 -15.83 18.52 -1.66
C ILE A 487 -14.41 18.01 -1.43
N LYS A 488 -13.42 18.90 -1.27
CA LYS A 488 -12.03 18.49 -1.04
C LYS A 488 -11.82 17.88 0.34
N GLU A 489 -12.44 18.41 1.38
CA GLU A 489 -12.39 17.84 2.73
C GLU A 489 -13.01 16.44 2.78
N ASP A 490 -14.14 16.24 2.09
CA ASP A 490 -14.83 14.95 2.01
C ASP A 490 -14.02 13.89 1.25
N LEU A 491 -13.38 14.27 0.14
CA LEU A 491 -12.66 13.35 -0.74
C LEU A 491 -11.19 13.13 -0.35
N PHE A 492 -10.56 14.14 0.26
CA PHE A 492 -9.15 14.13 0.65
C PHE A 492 -9.01 14.50 2.13
N PRO A 493 -9.53 13.66 3.04
CA PRO A 493 -9.48 13.94 4.47
C PRO A 493 -8.04 14.19 4.92
N LYS A 494 -7.85 15.28 5.68
CA LYS A 494 -6.52 15.76 6.13
C LYS A 494 -5.53 16.01 4.99
N ASN A 495 -6.01 16.42 3.81
CA ASN A 495 -5.21 16.61 2.59
C ASN A 495 -4.44 15.36 2.16
N SER A 496 -4.98 14.18 2.47
CA SER A 496 -4.40 12.90 2.10
C SER A 496 -5.45 12.06 1.37
N LEU A 497 -5.01 11.00 0.69
CA LEU A 497 -5.92 10.12 -0.03
C LEU A 497 -6.94 9.50 0.94
N GLN A 498 -8.21 9.44 0.51
CA GLN A 498 -9.29 8.78 1.26
C GLN A 498 -8.89 7.38 1.70
N GLU A 499 -8.26 6.61 0.80
CA GLU A 499 -7.88 5.22 1.04
C GLU A 499 -6.89 5.03 2.20
N ARG A 500 -6.18 6.08 2.62
CA ARG A 500 -5.20 6.05 3.73
C ARG A 500 -5.80 6.46 5.07
N ASN A 501 -6.98 7.07 5.09
CA ASN A 501 -7.58 7.61 6.30
C ASN A 501 -8.85 6.87 6.67
N GLU A 502 -9.77 6.72 5.71
CA GLU A 502 -11.10 6.18 5.95
C GLU A 502 -11.11 4.66 5.88
N ASN A 503 -11.94 4.06 6.72
CA ASN A 503 -12.25 2.64 6.74
C ASN A 503 -13.38 2.30 5.76
N PHE A 504 -13.39 1.07 5.25
CA PHE A 504 -14.40 0.61 4.30
C PHE A 504 -15.81 0.48 4.88
N GLY A 505 -15.97 0.48 6.21
CA GLY A 505 -17.22 0.11 6.89
C GLY A 505 -18.44 0.89 6.43
N LEU A 506 -18.35 2.21 6.25
CA LEU A 506 -19.49 3.00 5.76
C LEU A 506 -19.85 2.73 4.30
N SER A 507 -18.86 2.37 3.48
CA SER A 507 -19.12 1.89 2.11
C SER A 507 -19.81 0.53 2.14
N TYR A 508 -19.38 -0.36 3.05
CA TYR A 508 -20.02 -1.66 3.24
C TYR A 508 -21.44 -1.53 3.78
N VAL A 509 -21.71 -0.65 4.75
CA VAL A 509 -23.08 -0.39 5.23
C VAL A 509 -24.02 -0.05 4.07
N LYS A 510 -23.54 0.74 3.10
CA LYS A 510 -24.34 1.18 1.97
C LYS A 510 -24.53 0.12 0.88
N TRP A 511 -23.45 -0.58 0.50
CA TRP A 511 -23.44 -1.45 -0.69
C TRP A 511 -23.23 -2.94 -0.36
N GLY A 512 -22.93 -3.28 0.89
CA GLY A 512 -22.58 -4.62 1.32
C GLY A 512 -21.44 -5.19 0.48
N GLN A 513 -21.59 -6.47 0.12
CA GLN A 513 -20.63 -7.17 -0.73
C GLN A 513 -20.48 -6.55 -2.13
N LEU A 514 -21.50 -5.84 -2.64
CA LEU A 514 -21.42 -5.19 -3.95
C LEU A 514 -20.28 -4.15 -3.99
N PHE A 515 -19.91 -3.55 -2.87
CA PHE A 515 -18.76 -2.64 -2.81
C PHE A 515 -17.46 -3.33 -3.30
N ILE A 516 -17.18 -4.53 -2.77
CA ILE A 516 -16.00 -5.30 -3.15
C ILE A 516 -16.12 -5.81 -4.60
N ASP A 517 -17.32 -6.21 -5.02
CA ASP A 517 -17.57 -6.62 -6.41
C ASP A 517 -17.30 -5.48 -7.41
N GLU A 518 -17.70 -4.24 -7.09
CA GLU A 518 -17.42 -3.06 -7.92
C GLU A 518 -15.92 -2.71 -7.94
N LEU A 519 -15.21 -2.83 -6.81
CA LEU A 519 -13.76 -2.65 -6.79
C LEU A 519 -13.06 -3.68 -7.67
N ILE A 520 -13.39 -4.97 -7.54
CA ILE A 520 -12.80 -6.04 -8.38
C ILE A 520 -13.14 -5.83 -9.85
N ARG A 521 -14.36 -5.36 -10.17
CA ARG A 521 -14.75 -5.12 -11.56
C ARG A 521 -13.92 -4.02 -12.21
N ASN A 522 -13.67 -2.92 -11.50
CA ASN A 522 -13.12 -1.70 -12.07
C ASN A 522 -11.63 -1.51 -11.84
N PHE A 523 -11.01 -2.23 -10.91
CA PHE A 523 -9.57 -2.20 -10.74
C PHE A 523 -8.89 -2.91 -11.91
N GLU A 524 -7.82 -2.30 -12.43
CA GLU A 524 -6.99 -2.85 -13.50
C GLU A 524 -5.52 -2.82 -13.03
N PRO A 525 -5.01 -3.91 -12.42
CA PRO A 525 -3.68 -3.97 -11.79
C PRO A 525 -2.51 -3.69 -12.73
N LEU A 526 -2.66 -3.97 -14.03
CA LEU A 526 -1.59 -3.83 -15.03
C LEU A 526 -1.64 -2.48 -15.78
N ASP A 527 -2.68 -1.66 -15.58
CA ASP A 527 -2.85 -0.37 -16.26
C ASP A 527 -2.13 0.78 -15.55
N PHE A 528 -1.78 0.60 -14.28
CA PHE A 528 -1.16 1.59 -13.41
C PHE A 528 -1.86 2.96 -13.41
N LYS A 529 -3.19 2.93 -13.23
CA LYS A 529 -4.02 4.13 -13.06
C LYS A 529 -4.68 4.18 -11.68
N PHE A 530 -4.83 5.40 -11.19
CA PHE A 530 -5.70 5.70 -10.05
C PHE A 530 -7.16 5.65 -10.50
N THR A 531 -8.01 4.93 -9.75
CA THR A 531 -9.44 4.74 -10.09
C THR A 531 -10.34 5.65 -9.27
N VAL A 532 -11.11 6.53 -9.91
CA VAL A 532 -12.19 7.29 -9.27
C VAL A 532 -13.51 6.57 -9.52
N LEU A 533 -14.08 5.97 -8.47
CA LEU A 533 -15.37 5.29 -8.52
C LEU A 533 -16.47 6.25 -8.07
N THR A 534 -17.33 6.61 -9.00
CA THR A 534 -18.47 7.50 -8.75
C THR A 534 -19.75 6.70 -8.70
N GLU A 535 -20.55 6.95 -7.68
CA GLU A 535 -21.89 6.36 -7.52
C GLU A 535 -22.90 6.86 -8.55
#